data_AF-B4VT33-F1
#
_entry.id   AF-B4VT33-F1
#
_cell.length_a   1.000
_cell.length_b   1.000
_cell.length_c   1.000
_cell.angle_alpha   90.00
_cell.angle_beta   90.00
_cell.angle_gamma   90.00
#
_symmetry.space_group_name_H-M   'P 1'
#
loop_
_entity.id
_entity.type
_entity.pdbx_description
1 polymer ?
#
loop_
_entity_poly.entity_id
_entity_poly.type
_entity_poly.pdbx_seq_one_letter_code
_entity_poly.pdbx_strand_id
1 'polypeptide(L)'
;MSAKVEVLKQSELLNRLVLDRHTTEEVGRVTQLWLDWQAHRVVGLTCKSGFLGGKKHHITWEQVNTVGSDSILVNSLKEETESETLELLESPIGVEVWTDAGNKVGKFVDYIIEPETGAIVNYLYSSSGWQGMMDGIYTLAPVAVSSVGKKRIIVLEEAVKNSDQYTEGIHERMSQAAEFIRSDYKKTLEDMESLKQGVPQVTENLTDQAKSAGDKFKEQFSDGKNSSQKKDEE
;
A
#
# COMPACT_ATOMS: atom_id res chain seq x y z
N MET A 1 -17.57 -8.41 -21.63
CA MET A 1 -17.75 -7.02 -21.16
C MET A 1 -16.90 -6.90 -19.90
N SER A 2 -15.79 -6.16 -19.92
CA SER A 2 -15.02 -5.92 -18.70
C SER A 2 -15.87 -5.03 -17.78
N ALA A 3 -16.14 -5.50 -16.56
CA ALA A 3 -16.73 -4.65 -15.55
C ALA A 3 -15.75 -3.49 -15.27
N LYS A 4 -16.23 -2.25 -15.44
CA LYS A 4 -15.44 -1.03 -15.15
C LYS A 4 -14.97 -1.11 -13.71
N VAL A 5 -13.70 -0.82 -13.45
CA VAL A 5 -13.20 -0.78 -12.07
C VAL A 5 -13.83 0.41 -11.35
N GLU A 6 -14.63 0.10 -10.34
CA GLU A 6 -15.18 1.08 -9.43
C GLU A 6 -14.11 1.49 -8.43
N VAL A 7 -13.95 2.80 -8.25
CA VAL A 7 -13.06 3.39 -7.26
C VAL A 7 -13.93 4.01 -6.18
N LEU A 8 -13.45 4.01 -4.94
CA LEU A 8 -14.23 4.46 -3.79
C LEU A 8 -13.48 5.53 -3.02
N LYS A 9 -14.17 6.55 -2.57
CA LYS A 9 -13.59 7.49 -1.60
C LYS A 9 -13.52 6.85 -0.22
N GLN A 10 -12.55 7.25 0.59
CA GLN A 10 -12.47 6.84 1.99
C GLN A 10 -13.73 7.25 2.75
N SER A 11 -14.27 8.43 2.46
CA SER A 11 -15.51 8.91 3.07
C SER A 11 -16.73 8.02 2.77
N GLU A 12 -16.77 7.33 1.62
CA GLU A 12 -17.84 6.40 1.24
C GLU A 12 -17.76 5.07 1.97
N LEU A 13 -16.58 4.72 2.48
CA LEU A 13 -16.35 3.50 3.24
C LEU A 13 -16.66 3.69 4.73
N LEU A 14 -16.59 4.91 5.24
CA LEU A 14 -16.97 5.21 6.61
C LEU A 14 -18.44 4.87 6.85
N ASN A 15 -18.73 4.32 8.04
CA ASN A 15 -20.05 3.91 8.48
C ASN A 15 -20.71 2.77 7.66
N ARG A 16 -20.01 2.24 6.65
CA ARG A 16 -20.46 1.08 5.88
C ARG A 16 -20.52 -0.16 6.79
N LEU A 17 -21.53 -1.00 6.57
CA LEU A 17 -21.76 -2.22 7.37
C LEU A 17 -20.67 -3.25 7.08
N VAL A 18 -20.17 -3.93 8.10
CA VAL A 18 -19.19 -5.03 7.97
C VAL A 18 -19.87 -6.31 8.40
N LEU A 19 -19.84 -7.32 7.51
CA LEU A 19 -20.47 -8.62 7.71
C LEU A 19 -19.43 -9.73 7.60
N ASP A 20 -19.53 -10.74 8.46
CA ASP A 20 -18.78 -11.98 8.26
C ASP A 20 -19.36 -12.72 7.05
N ARG A 21 -18.51 -13.08 6.09
CA ARG A 21 -18.92 -13.71 4.82
C ARG A 21 -19.54 -15.09 5.01
N HIS A 22 -19.13 -15.82 6.04
CA HIS A 22 -19.58 -17.19 6.29
C HIS A 22 -20.84 -17.24 7.14
N THR A 23 -20.94 -16.40 8.18
CA THR A 23 -22.10 -16.41 9.10
C THR A 23 -23.16 -15.39 8.73
N THR A 24 -22.83 -14.38 7.92
CA THR A 24 -23.68 -13.20 7.62
C THR A 24 -24.00 -12.33 8.83
N GLU A 25 -23.32 -12.56 9.95
CA GLU A 25 -23.50 -11.77 11.16
C GLU A 25 -22.84 -10.39 11.03
N GLU A 26 -23.45 -9.39 11.69
CA GLU A 26 -22.89 -8.05 11.79
C GLU A 26 -21.65 -8.06 12.68
N VAL A 27 -20.51 -7.68 12.09
CA VAL A 27 -19.27 -7.41 12.81
C VAL A 27 -19.26 -5.98 13.34
N GLY A 28 -19.89 -5.04 12.61
CA GLY A 28 -20.07 -3.66 13.03
C GLY A 28 -20.06 -2.69 11.85
N ARG A 29 -19.68 -1.43 12.10
CA ARG A 29 -19.58 -0.38 11.08
C ARG A 29 -18.19 0.22 11.03
N VAL A 30 -17.69 0.50 9.83
CA VAL A 30 -16.36 1.09 9.63
C VAL A 30 -16.26 2.44 10.32
N THR A 31 -15.25 2.62 11.17
CA THR A 31 -14.96 3.90 11.81
C THR A 31 -13.65 4.52 11.34
N GLN A 32 -12.74 3.71 10.81
CA GLN A 32 -11.42 4.16 10.39
C GLN A 32 -10.84 3.20 9.36
N LEU A 33 -10.07 3.75 8.42
CA LEU A 33 -9.19 3.00 7.52
C LEU A 33 -7.73 3.27 7.92
N TRP A 34 -6.89 2.26 7.77
CA TRP A 34 -5.46 2.30 8.08
C TRP A 34 -4.66 2.31 6.78
N LEU A 35 -3.76 3.28 6.61
CA LEU A 35 -3.06 3.54 5.36
C LEU A 35 -1.56 3.41 5.52
N ASP A 36 -0.93 2.51 4.76
CA ASP A 36 0.51 2.54 4.55
C ASP A 36 0.86 3.63 3.53
N TRP A 37 1.49 4.70 4.03
CA TRP A 37 1.90 5.86 3.24
C TRP A 37 3.08 5.60 2.32
N GLN A 38 3.92 4.62 2.64
CA GLN A 38 5.07 4.28 1.81
C GLN A 38 4.63 3.42 0.63
N ALA A 39 3.73 2.47 0.88
CA ALA A 39 3.17 1.62 -0.17
C ALA A 39 1.92 2.20 -0.85
N HIS A 40 1.45 3.37 -0.41
CA HIS A 40 0.22 4.02 -0.87
C HIS A 40 -0.96 3.05 -0.95
N ARG A 41 -1.26 2.36 0.16
CA ARG A 41 -2.34 1.37 0.22
C ARG A 41 -3.03 1.29 1.57
N VAL A 42 -4.33 1.02 1.55
CA VAL A 42 -5.07 0.66 2.75
C VAL A 42 -4.61 -0.74 3.19
N VAL A 43 -4.15 -0.84 4.44
CA VAL A 43 -3.68 -2.09 5.06
C VAL A 43 -4.72 -2.73 5.98
N GLY A 44 -5.78 -2.00 6.30
CA GLY A 44 -6.91 -2.52 7.05
C GLY A 44 -7.95 -1.47 7.40
N LEU A 45 -8.91 -1.89 8.21
CA LEU A 45 -9.95 -1.03 8.76
C LEU A 45 -10.24 -1.35 10.22
N THR A 46 -10.80 -0.39 10.94
CA THR A 46 -11.42 -0.59 12.25
C THR A 46 -12.92 -0.46 12.10
N CYS A 47 -13.66 -1.42 12.63
CA CYS A 47 -15.11 -1.30 12.79
C CYS A 47 -15.52 -1.44 14.26
N LYS A 48 -16.70 -0.92 14.58
CA LYS A 48 -17.30 -1.01 15.92
C LYS A 48 -18.70 -1.57 15.82
N SER A 49 -19.04 -2.49 16.71
CA SER A 49 -20.41 -2.95 16.94
C SER A 49 -21.07 -2.17 18.08
N GLY A 50 -22.41 -2.08 18.08
CA GLY A 50 -23.21 -1.50 19.17
C GLY A 50 -23.23 0.04 19.25
N PHE A 51 -24.24 0.57 19.97
CA PHE A 51 -24.56 2.02 20.03
C PHE A 51 -23.78 2.79 21.11
N LEU A 52 -23.11 2.13 22.07
CA LEU A 52 -22.51 2.76 23.26
C LEU A 52 -21.07 2.26 23.55
N GLY A 53 -20.19 2.32 22.54
CA GLY A 53 -18.79 1.94 22.72
C GLY A 53 -18.54 0.44 22.70
N GLY A 54 -19.27 -0.30 21.84
CA GLY A 54 -19.11 -1.73 21.72
C GLY A 54 -17.78 -2.15 21.10
N LYS A 55 -17.65 -3.47 20.91
CA LYS A 55 -16.40 -4.15 20.60
C LYS A 55 -15.77 -3.55 19.33
N LYS A 56 -14.49 -3.15 19.44
CA LYS A 56 -13.71 -2.72 18.29
C LYS A 56 -13.11 -3.96 17.63
N HIS A 57 -13.18 -4.02 16.32
CA HIS A 57 -12.55 -5.06 15.52
C HIS A 57 -11.56 -4.42 14.55
N HIS A 58 -10.35 -4.94 14.52
CA HIS A 58 -9.32 -4.58 13.56
C HIS A 58 -9.27 -5.66 12.49
N ILE A 59 -9.40 -5.26 11.23
CA ILE A 59 -9.53 -6.15 10.09
C ILE A 59 -8.45 -5.75 9.09
N THR A 60 -7.56 -6.68 8.75
CA THR A 60 -6.55 -6.41 7.70
C THR A 60 -7.21 -6.34 6.34
N TRP A 61 -6.61 -5.62 5.40
CA TRP A 61 -7.19 -5.51 4.06
C TRP A 61 -7.25 -6.87 3.34
N GLU A 62 -6.34 -7.79 3.67
CA GLU A 62 -6.36 -9.18 3.17
C GLU A 62 -7.58 -9.98 3.64
N GLN A 63 -8.17 -9.61 4.78
CA GLN A 63 -9.42 -10.21 5.26
C GLN A 63 -10.65 -9.63 4.57
N VAL A 64 -10.54 -8.46 3.92
CA VAL A 64 -11.62 -7.88 3.13
C VAL A 64 -11.80 -8.71 1.87
N ASN A 65 -12.96 -9.33 1.72
CA ASN A 65 -13.27 -10.17 0.56
C ASN A 65 -14.01 -9.40 -0.53
N THR A 66 -14.95 -8.54 -0.16
CA THR A 66 -15.74 -7.78 -1.13
C THR A 66 -16.15 -6.45 -0.51
N VAL A 67 -15.99 -5.37 -1.27
CA VAL A 67 -16.51 -4.04 -0.92
C VAL A 67 -17.72 -3.78 -1.82
N GLY A 68 -18.93 -3.99 -1.30
CA GLY A 68 -20.17 -3.67 -1.99
C GLY A 68 -20.64 -2.24 -1.74
N SER A 69 -21.76 -1.85 -2.36
CA SER A 69 -22.37 -0.52 -2.23
C SER A 69 -22.78 -0.15 -0.81
N ASP A 70 -23.23 -1.13 -0.02
CA ASP A 70 -23.82 -0.91 1.31
C ASP A 70 -23.09 -1.67 2.43
N SER A 71 -22.30 -2.67 2.07
CA SER A 71 -21.62 -3.54 3.02
C SER A 71 -20.25 -4.01 2.54
N ILE A 72 -19.38 -4.30 3.49
CA ILE A 72 -18.08 -4.93 3.30
C ILE A 72 -18.17 -6.35 3.85
N LEU A 73 -17.88 -7.35 3.02
CA LEU A 73 -17.79 -8.75 3.43
C LEU A 73 -16.36 -9.06 3.82
N VAL A 74 -16.18 -9.64 4.99
CA VAL A 74 -14.86 -10.03 5.51
C VAL A 74 -14.82 -11.53 5.74
N ASN A 75 -13.67 -12.15 5.50
CA ASN A 75 -13.42 -13.52 5.92
C ASN A 75 -13.33 -13.57 7.46
N SER A 76 -13.60 -14.74 8.04
CA SER A 76 -13.72 -14.88 9.48
C SER A 76 -12.55 -14.27 10.24
N LEU A 77 -12.90 -13.52 11.29
CA LEU A 77 -11.95 -12.86 12.17
C LEU A 77 -11.10 -13.95 12.83
N LYS A 78 -9.84 -14.09 12.42
CA LYS A 78 -8.86 -14.83 13.21
C LYS A 78 -8.69 -14.09 14.54
N GLU A 79 -8.38 -14.84 15.60
CA GLU A 79 -8.20 -14.32 16.95
C GLU A 79 -7.41 -13.01 16.94
N GLU A 80 -7.95 -12.03 17.66
CA GLU A 80 -7.47 -10.66 17.76
C GLU A 80 -5.95 -10.65 17.88
N THR A 81 -5.27 -10.21 16.83
CA THR A 81 -3.83 -9.98 16.91
C THR A 81 -3.65 -8.83 17.89
N GLU A 82 -2.92 -9.08 18.98
CA GLU A 82 -2.69 -8.10 20.03
C GLU A 82 -2.26 -6.77 19.43
N SER A 83 -2.86 -5.72 19.99
CA SER A 83 -2.88 -4.31 19.58
C SER A 83 -1.50 -3.61 19.56
N GLU A 84 -0.40 -4.32 19.42
CA GLU A 84 0.94 -3.80 19.78
C GLU A 84 1.66 -2.99 18.69
N THR A 85 1.05 -2.70 17.52
CA THR A 85 1.75 -1.85 16.52
C THR A 85 0.84 -1.02 15.63
N LEU A 86 -0.35 -0.63 16.08
CA LEU A 86 -1.26 0.23 15.30
C LEU A 86 -1.29 1.70 15.75
N GLU A 87 -0.45 2.10 16.72
CA GLU A 87 -0.32 3.48 17.18
C GLU A 87 0.20 4.49 16.12
N LEU A 88 0.51 4.03 14.89
CA LEU A 88 1.18 4.85 13.87
C LEU A 88 0.31 5.30 12.69
N LEU A 89 -1.00 5.03 12.69
CA LEU A 89 -1.81 5.13 11.47
C LEU A 89 -3.14 5.90 11.65
N GLU A 90 -3.15 6.98 12.43
CA GLU A 90 -4.29 7.91 12.38
C GLU A 90 -4.47 8.45 10.95
N SER A 91 -5.72 8.46 10.47
CA SER A 91 -6.05 8.98 9.15
C SER A 91 -5.75 10.48 9.12
N PRO A 92 -4.88 11.01 8.22
CA PRO A 92 -4.48 12.42 8.24
C PRO A 92 -5.53 13.35 7.63
N ILE A 93 -6.80 12.97 7.71
CA ILE A 93 -7.90 13.84 7.30
C ILE A 93 -7.86 15.10 8.16
N GLY A 94 -7.86 16.26 7.49
CA GLY A 94 -7.72 17.57 8.10
C GLY A 94 -6.28 18.05 8.33
N VAL A 95 -5.28 17.20 8.06
CA VAL A 95 -3.85 17.57 8.15
C VAL A 95 -3.48 18.57 7.05
N GLU A 96 -2.56 19.49 7.35
CA GLU A 96 -2.14 20.51 6.39
C GLU A 96 -1.35 19.89 5.23
N VAL A 97 -1.60 20.36 4.01
CA VAL A 97 -0.78 20.01 2.84
C VAL A 97 0.17 21.16 2.56
N TRP A 98 1.45 20.84 2.46
CA TRP A 98 2.55 21.78 2.21
C TRP A 98 3.38 21.30 1.02
N THR A 99 3.91 22.22 0.22
CA THR A 99 4.89 21.86 -0.81
C THR A 99 6.27 21.61 -0.20
N ASP A 100 7.10 20.88 -0.92
CA ASP A 100 8.55 20.74 -0.70
C ASP A 100 9.31 22.08 -0.79
N ALA A 101 8.73 23.09 -1.45
CA ALA A 101 9.19 24.49 -1.42
C ALA A 101 8.77 25.27 -0.15
N GLY A 102 8.00 24.65 0.76
CA GLY A 102 7.60 25.24 2.04
C GLY A 102 6.33 26.09 2.00
N ASN A 103 5.50 25.96 0.96
CA ASN A 103 4.24 26.70 0.84
C ASN A 103 3.05 25.86 1.33
N LYS A 104 2.21 26.39 2.21
CA LYS A 104 0.94 25.74 2.57
C LYS A 104 -0.05 25.88 1.42
N VAL A 105 -0.56 24.76 0.91
CA VAL A 105 -1.48 24.73 -0.24
C VAL A 105 -2.92 24.46 0.17
N GLY A 106 -3.13 23.86 1.36
CA GLY A 106 -4.45 23.39 1.72
C GLY A 106 -4.51 22.43 2.90
N LYS A 107 -5.56 21.58 2.90
CA LYS A 107 -5.76 20.48 3.86
C LYS A 107 -6.14 19.19 3.15
N PHE A 108 -5.60 18.08 3.61
CA PHE A 108 -5.95 16.75 3.15
C PHE A 108 -7.39 16.43 3.58
N VAL A 109 -8.23 15.95 2.67
CA VAL A 109 -9.68 15.79 2.95
C VAL A 109 -10.21 14.40 2.66
N ASP A 110 -9.59 13.64 1.75
CA ASP A 110 -10.06 12.31 1.36
C ASP A 110 -8.98 11.59 0.56
N TYR A 111 -9.25 10.35 0.18
CA TYR A 111 -8.47 9.61 -0.81
C TYR A 111 -9.35 8.57 -1.51
N ILE A 112 -8.96 8.25 -2.74
CA ILE A 112 -9.67 7.34 -3.64
C ILE A 112 -8.91 6.03 -3.68
N ILE A 113 -9.62 4.93 -3.47
CA ILE A 113 -9.05 3.59 -3.42
C ILE A 113 -9.58 2.71 -4.54
N GLU A 114 -8.73 1.76 -4.95
CA GLU A 114 -9.14 0.59 -5.69
C GLU A 114 -9.44 -0.54 -4.68
N PRO A 115 -10.70 -1.00 -4.57
CA PRO A 115 -11.12 -1.82 -3.44
C PRO A 115 -10.55 -3.25 -3.43
N GLU A 116 -10.17 -3.83 -4.57
CA GLU A 116 -9.65 -5.22 -4.58
C GLU A 116 -8.23 -5.30 -4.01
N THR A 117 -7.38 -4.34 -4.34
CA THR A 117 -5.96 -4.32 -3.93
C THR A 117 -5.73 -3.47 -2.67
N GLY A 118 -6.66 -2.56 -2.40
CA GLY A 118 -6.53 -1.52 -1.37
C GLY A 118 -5.61 -0.38 -1.79
N ALA A 119 -5.12 -0.35 -3.03
CA ALA A 119 -4.23 0.69 -3.51
C ALA A 119 -4.92 2.05 -3.53
N ILE A 120 -4.19 3.09 -3.13
CA ILE A 120 -4.62 4.46 -3.30
C ILE A 120 -4.42 4.83 -4.77
N VAL A 121 -5.52 5.17 -5.43
CA VAL A 121 -5.51 5.70 -6.79
C VAL A 121 -5.07 7.16 -6.74
N ASN A 122 -5.69 7.96 -5.88
CA ASN A 122 -5.39 9.39 -5.74
C ASN A 122 -5.71 9.91 -4.33
N TYR A 123 -5.00 10.95 -3.92
CA TYR A 123 -5.26 11.74 -2.73
C TYR A 123 -6.10 12.99 -3.07
N LEU A 124 -6.95 13.43 -2.15
CA LEU A 124 -7.75 14.64 -2.29
C LEU A 124 -7.37 15.67 -1.21
N TYR A 125 -7.17 16.92 -1.64
CA TYR A 125 -6.95 18.04 -0.73
C TYR A 125 -7.82 19.23 -1.10
N SER A 126 -8.29 19.95 -0.09
CA SER A 126 -8.94 21.24 -0.26
C SER A 126 -7.89 22.34 -0.40
N SER A 127 -8.04 23.22 -1.37
CA SER A 127 -7.23 24.43 -1.53
C SER A 127 -8.12 25.67 -1.54
N SER A 128 -7.60 26.78 -1.05
CA SER A 128 -8.25 28.08 -1.14
C SER A 128 -7.23 29.18 -1.43
N GLY A 129 -7.24 29.72 -2.65
CA GLY A 129 -6.44 30.90 -3.03
C GLY A 129 -4.92 30.69 -3.12
N TRP A 130 -4.41 29.46 -3.18
CA TRP A 130 -2.97 29.23 -3.36
C TRP A 130 -2.55 29.50 -4.80
N GLN A 131 -1.63 30.44 -5.03
CA GLN A 131 -1.09 30.80 -6.37
C GLN A 131 -2.16 31.00 -7.47
N GLY A 132 -3.33 31.56 -7.11
CA GLY A 132 -4.43 31.78 -8.05
C GLY A 132 -5.31 30.55 -8.32
N MET A 133 -5.07 29.43 -7.64
CA MET A 133 -6.01 28.30 -7.61
C MET A 133 -7.34 28.75 -7.02
N MET A 134 -8.43 28.32 -7.66
CA MET A 134 -9.79 28.54 -7.17
C MET A 134 -10.05 27.68 -5.93
N ASP A 135 -10.99 28.11 -5.10
CA ASP A 135 -11.43 27.33 -3.96
C ASP A 135 -12.06 26.01 -4.44
N GLY A 136 -11.60 24.88 -3.90
CA GLY A 136 -12.08 23.58 -4.33
C GLY A 136 -11.28 22.41 -3.77
N ILE A 137 -11.70 21.21 -4.17
CA ILE A 137 -10.98 19.97 -3.90
C ILE A 137 -10.13 19.66 -5.14
N TYR A 138 -8.87 19.30 -4.93
CA TYR A 138 -7.90 19.00 -5.96
C TYR A 138 -7.35 17.60 -5.77
N THR A 139 -6.91 17.03 -6.87
CA THR A 139 -6.37 15.68 -6.93
C THR A 139 -4.85 15.68 -6.85
N LEU A 140 -4.30 14.66 -6.20
CA LEU A 140 -2.87 14.48 -6.07
C LEU A 140 -2.51 13.00 -6.25
N ALA A 141 -1.62 12.71 -7.19
CA ALA A 141 -1.13 11.35 -7.40
C ALA A 141 -0.30 10.87 -6.20
N PRO A 142 -0.32 9.57 -5.84
CA PRO A 142 0.41 9.08 -4.68
C PRO A 142 1.91 9.39 -4.69
N VAL A 143 2.54 9.25 -5.87
CA VAL A 143 3.96 9.56 -6.10
C VAL A 143 4.37 11.00 -5.77
N ALA A 144 3.41 11.93 -5.69
CA ALA A 144 3.68 13.31 -5.33
C ALA A 144 3.84 13.53 -3.82
N VAL A 145 3.49 12.55 -2.98
CA VAL A 145 3.68 12.64 -1.53
C VAL A 145 5.16 12.36 -1.20
N SER A 146 5.84 13.38 -0.69
CA SER A 146 7.26 13.31 -0.33
C SER A 146 7.46 12.83 1.11
N SER A 147 6.66 13.33 2.06
CA SER A 147 6.69 12.86 3.45
C SER A 147 5.37 13.13 4.18
N VAL A 148 5.11 12.33 5.22
CA VAL A 148 3.89 12.39 6.02
C VAL A 148 4.26 12.53 7.48
N GLY A 149 3.73 13.55 8.14
CA GLY A 149 3.91 13.77 9.57
C GLY A 149 2.58 14.08 10.26
N LYS A 150 2.59 14.07 11.60
CA LYS A 150 1.37 14.24 12.44
C LYS A 150 0.57 15.52 12.17
N LYS A 151 1.23 16.59 11.69
CA LYS A 151 0.61 17.91 11.47
C LYS A 151 0.62 18.37 10.02
N ARG A 152 1.42 17.73 9.16
CA ARG A 152 1.55 18.12 7.75
C ARG A 152 1.94 16.95 6.87
N ILE A 153 1.46 16.99 5.62
CA ILE A 153 1.92 16.18 4.51
C ILE A 153 2.71 17.11 3.59
N ILE A 154 3.92 16.70 3.22
CA ILE A 154 4.76 17.39 2.24
C ILE A 154 4.59 16.75 0.88
N VAL A 155 4.34 17.56 -0.14
CA VAL A 155 4.09 17.14 -1.52
C VAL A 155 4.97 17.90 -2.50
N LEU A 156 5.19 17.36 -3.69
CA LEU A 156 5.97 18.04 -4.73
C LEU A 156 5.21 19.28 -5.23
N GLU A 157 5.84 20.45 -5.24
CA GLU A 157 5.21 21.69 -5.72
C GLU A 157 4.72 21.57 -7.16
N GLU A 158 5.48 20.91 -8.03
CA GLU A 158 5.11 20.69 -9.43
C GLU A 158 3.81 19.88 -9.56
N ALA A 159 3.57 18.92 -8.68
CA ALA A 159 2.34 18.14 -8.69
C ALA A 159 1.13 18.98 -8.27
N VAL A 160 1.31 19.94 -7.35
CA VAL A 160 0.24 20.88 -6.94
C VAL A 160 -0.08 21.83 -8.08
N LYS A 161 0.94 22.39 -8.76
CA LYS A 161 0.74 23.31 -9.90
C LYS A 161 -0.03 22.69 -11.06
N ASN A 162 0.16 21.39 -11.28
CA ASN A 162 -0.51 20.63 -12.34
C ASN A 162 -1.71 19.81 -11.84
N SER A 163 -2.21 20.09 -10.62
CA SER A 163 -3.32 19.34 -10.04
C SER A 163 -4.64 19.67 -10.72
N ASP A 164 -5.41 18.62 -11.05
CA ASP A 164 -6.77 18.78 -11.55
C ASP A 164 -7.74 18.98 -10.38
N GLN A 165 -8.69 19.91 -10.53
CA GLN A 165 -9.79 20.06 -9.61
C GLN A 165 -10.68 18.80 -9.66
N TYR A 166 -10.97 18.22 -8.50
CA TYR A 166 -11.83 17.05 -8.37
C TYR A 166 -13.27 17.38 -8.78
N THR A 167 -13.70 16.81 -9.90
CA THR A 167 -15.04 16.95 -10.48
C THR A 167 -15.58 15.57 -10.83
N GLU A 168 -16.90 15.43 -11.02
CA GLU A 168 -17.54 14.14 -11.31
C GLU A 168 -16.95 13.44 -12.56
N GLY A 169 -16.45 14.21 -13.54
CA GLY A 169 -15.82 13.67 -14.76
C GLY A 169 -14.47 12.98 -14.56
N ILE A 170 -13.80 13.18 -13.41
CA ILE A 170 -12.50 12.56 -13.11
C ILE A 170 -12.65 11.07 -12.79
N HIS A 171 -13.85 10.60 -12.42
CA HIS A 171 -14.08 9.20 -12.07
C HIS A 171 -13.64 8.24 -13.18
N GLU A 172 -13.83 8.59 -14.47
CA GLU A 172 -13.41 7.72 -15.57
C GLU A 172 -11.89 7.56 -15.64
N ARG A 173 -11.13 8.65 -15.48
CA ARG A 173 -9.67 8.61 -15.43
C ARG A 173 -9.18 7.80 -14.24
N MET A 174 -9.85 7.93 -13.08
CA MET A 174 -9.54 7.16 -11.88
C MET A 174 -9.81 5.66 -12.06
N SER A 175 -10.92 5.30 -12.71
CA SER A 175 -11.21 3.90 -13.06
C SER A 175 -10.14 3.30 -13.97
N GLN A 176 -9.64 4.04 -14.97
CA GLN A 176 -8.56 3.58 -15.85
C GLN A 176 -7.23 3.39 -15.09
N ALA A 177 -6.88 4.33 -14.20
CA ALA A 177 -5.71 4.19 -13.35
C ALA A 177 -5.83 2.97 -12.42
N ALA A 178 -7.01 2.75 -11.84
CA ALA A 178 -7.31 1.60 -11.00
C ALA A 178 -7.23 0.27 -11.77
N GLU A 179 -7.67 0.23 -13.03
CA GLU A 179 -7.49 -0.94 -13.91
C GLU A 179 -6.03 -1.30 -14.12
N PHE A 180 -5.17 -0.31 -14.35
CA PHE A 180 -3.74 -0.51 -14.49
C PHE A 180 -3.13 -1.10 -13.20
N ILE A 181 -3.42 -0.48 -12.05
CA ILE A 181 -2.95 -0.95 -10.74
C ILE A 181 -3.42 -2.39 -10.46
N ARG A 182 -4.71 -2.68 -10.71
CA ARG A 182 -5.28 -4.01 -10.50
C ARG A 182 -4.64 -5.04 -11.43
N SER A 183 -4.38 -4.70 -12.69
CA SER A 183 -3.73 -5.61 -13.64
C SER A 183 -2.28 -5.90 -13.25
N ASP A 184 -1.54 -4.89 -12.80
CA ASP A 184 -0.15 -5.03 -12.40
C ASP A 184 -0.03 -5.90 -11.13
N TYR A 185 -0.94 -5.68 -10.17
CA TYR A 185 -1.04 -6.50 -8.96
C TYR A 185 -1.30 -7.98 -9.27
N LYS A 186 -2.27 -8.27 -10.16
CA LYS A 186 -2.59 -9.66 -10.54
C LYS A 186 -1.43 -10.36 -11.24
N LYS A 187 -0.77 -9.70 -12.17
CA LYS A 187 0.42 -10.26 -12.85
C LYS A 187 1.52 -10.59 -11.87
N THR A 188 1.78 -9.70 -10.90
CA THR A 188 2.79 -9.94 -9.86
C THR A 188 2.47 -11.19 -9.03
N LEU A 189 1.19 -11.42 -8.67
CA LEU A 189 0.79 -12.63 -7.96
C LEU A 189 0.98 -13.89 -8.81
N GLU A 190 0.58 -13.86 -10.08
CA GLU A 190 0.74 -14.97 -11.03
C GLU A 190 2.23 -15.33 -11.23
N ASP A 191 3.09 -14.32 -11.41
CA ASP A 191 4.53 -14.51 -11.54
C ASP A 191 5.12 -15.16 -10.29
N MET A 192 4.72 -14.73 -9.09
CA MET A 192 5.16 -15.35 -7.83
C MET A 192 4.69 -16.80 -7.68
N GLU A 193 3.47 -17.13 -8.09
CA GLU A 193 2.95 -18.50 -8.07
C GLU A 193 3.70 -19.41 -9.05
N SER A 194 3.97 -18.90 -10.26
CA SER A 194 4.76 -19.63 -11.27
C SER A 194 6.18 -19.91 -10.79
N LEU A 195 6.80 -18.96 -10.09
CA LEU A 195 8.11 -19.16 -9.46
C LEU A 195 8.05 -20.24 -8.38
N LYS A 196 7.04 -20.24 -7.51
CA LYS A 196 6.87 -21.30 -6.49
C LYS A 196 6.67 -22.69 -7.11
N GLN A 197 5.95 -22.79 -8.23
CA GLN A 197 5.74 -24.05 -8.94
C GLN A 197 6.96 -24.48 -9.78
N GLY A 198 7.85 -23.55 -10.15
CA GLY A 198 9.06 -23.78 -10.94
C GLY A 198 10.29 -24.28 -10.17
N VAL A 199 10.25 -24.32 -8.83
CA VAL A 199 11.36 -24.83 -7.98
C VAL A 199 11.19 -26.31 -7.60
N PRO A 200 11.15 -27.25 -8.58
CA PRO A 200 11.72 -28.58 -8.32
C PRO A 200 13.10 -28.82 -8.94
N GLN A 201 13.60 -27.95 -9.84
CA GLN A 201 14.70 -28.30 -10.75
C GLN A 201 16.02 -27.54 -10.51
N VAL A 202 16.04 -26.47 -9.69
CA VAL A 202 17.24 -25.61 -9.54
C VAL A 202 18.17 -26.11 -8.42
N THR A 203 17.72 -27.02 -7.56
CA THR A 203 18.54 -27.51 -6.44
C THR A 203 19.56 -28.59 -6.86
N GLU A 204 19.31 -29.37 -7.91
CA GLU A 204 20.22 -30.47 -8.29
C GLU A 204 21.50 -29.98 -9.00
N ASN A 205 21.44 -28.91 -9.81
CA ASN A 205 22.60 -28.44 -10.57
C ASN A 205 23.53 -27.47 -9.80
N LEU A 206 23.06 -26.85 -8.72
CA LEU A 206 23.89 -25.96 -7.90
C LEU A 206 24.85 -26.73 -6.98
N THR A 207 24.50 -27.94 -6.57
CA THR A 207 25.36 -28.82 -5.75
C THR A 207 26.62 -29.28 -6.49
N ASP A 208 26.53 -29.48 -7.81
CA ASP A 208 27.66 -29.96 -8.61
C ASP A 208 28.62 -28.82 -9.00
N GLN A 209 28.09 -27.62 -9.29
CA GLN A 209 28.94 -26.44 -9.51
C GLN A 209 29.64 -25.98 -8.24
N ALA A 210 28.98 -26.03 -7.07
CA ALA A 210 29.60 -25.65 -5.79
C ALA A 210 30.74 -26.59 -5.37
N LYS A 211 30.61 -27.91 -5.62
CA LYS A 211 31.71 -28.88 -5.38
C LYS A 211 32.92 -28.62 -6.28
N SER A 212 32.69 -28.35 -7.57
CA SER A 212 33.80 -28.12 -8.51
C SER A 212 34.57 -26.81 -8.27
N ALA A 213 33.92 -25.79 -7.69
CA ALA A 213 34.56 -24.52 -7.32
C ALA A 213 35.36 -24.64 -6.00
N GLY A 214 34.87 -25.44 -5.04
CA GLY A 214 35.56 -25.68 -3.77
C GLY A 214 36.88 -26.44 -3.93
N ASP A 215 36.93 -27.42 -4.82
CA ASP A 215 38.13 -28.24 -5.04
C ASP A 215 39.21 -27.47 -5.81
N LYS A 216 38.85 -26.67 -6.82
CA LYS A 216 39.80 -25.82 -7.56
C LYS A 216 40.43 -24.72 -6.71
N PHE A 217 39.67 -24.17 -5.76
CA PHE A 217 40.20 -23.15 -4.85
C PHE A 217 41.15 -23.76 -3.80
N LYS A 218 40.99 -25.04 -3.45
CA LYS A 218 41.86 -25.72 -2.49
C LYS A 218 43.21 -26.12 -3.09
N GLU A 219 43.25 -26.52 -4.37
CA GLU A 219 44.50 -26.85 -5.08
C GLU A 219 45.38 -25.62 -5.34
N GLN A 220 44.80 -24.47 -5.71
CA GLN A 220 45.59 -23.25 -5.95
C GLN A 220 46.19 -22.64 -4.67
N PHE A 221 45.61 -22.91 -3.49
CA PHE A 221 46.11 -22.40 -2.22
C PHE A 221 47.13 -23.33 -1.54
N SER A 222 47.29 -24.58 -1.97
CA SER A 222 48.35 -25.47 -1.48
C SER A 222 49.69 -25.28 -2.19
N ASP A 223 49.70 -24.92 -3.48
CA ASP A 223 50.95 -24.72 -4.25
C ASP A 223 51.65 -23.39 -3.95
N GLY A 224 50.93 -22.39 -3.42
CA GLY A 224 51.50 -21.07 -3.09
C GLY A 224 52.28 -20.98 -1.77
N LYS A 225 52.31 -22.05 -0.95
CA LYS A 225 52.93 -22.01 0.39
C LYS A 225 54.36 -22.55 0.46
N ASN A 226 54.94 -23.01 -0.65
CA ASN A 226 56.27 -23.65 -0.67
C ASN A 226 57.40 -22.81 -1.30
N SER A 227 57.16 -21.54 -1.65
CA SER A 227 58.18 -20.67 -2.30
C SER A 227 58.64 -19.45 -1.49
N SER A 228 58.37 -19.37 -0.19
CA SER A 228 58.83 -18.25 0.67
C SER A 228 59.72 -18.68 1.86
N GLN A 229 60.41 -19.81 1.75
CA GLN A 229 61.52 -20.17 2.65
C GLN A 229 62.75 -20.57 1.82
N LYS A 230 63.37 -19.60 1.14
CA LYS A 230 64.79 -19.64 0.72
C LYS A 230 65.19 -18.29 0.13
N LYS A 231 65.38 -17.28 0.98
CA LYS A 231 66.21 -16.11 0.67
C LYS A 231 66.57 -15.32 1.93
N ASP A 232 67.21 -16.01 2.87
CA ASP A 232 68.05 -15.41 3.91
C ASP A 232 69.29 -16.31 3.99
N GLU A 233 70.32 -15.98 3.20
CA GLU A 233 71.74 -16.34 3.34
C GLU A 233 72.46 -15.95 2.03
N GLU A 234 72.82 -14.67 1.91
CA GLU A 234 74.16 -14.16 1.52
C GLU A 234 74.20 -12.62 1.61
#